data_AF-A0A0Q7MWW6-F1
#
_entry.id   AF-A0A0Q7MWW6-F1
#
_cell.length_a   1.000
_cell.length_b   1.000
_cell.length_c   1.000
_cell.angle_alpha   90.00
_cell.angle_beta   90.00
_cell.angle_gamma   90.00
#
_symmetry.space_group_name_H-M   'P 1'
#
loop_
_entity.id
_entity.type
_entity.pdbx_description
1 polymer ?
#
loop_
_entity_poly.entity_id
_entity_poly.type
_entity_poly.pdbx_seq_one_letter_code
_entity_poly.pdbx_strand_id
1 'polypeptide(L)'
;MRIWMSYGVMHAISMGVHRARHGVSWSTIAAATGYDADYIRKEVKALQLGEKDTLSPKLAEALEEAIPAIHNEVPVHSYSIRVFHSLFDLRDREDAARALLRERGEGHLSVDDVLSLWNAVLDILAEPYLAWTVRLATSFENQDAGDFDQEARTIVYVSAALLHSLAILWEDAAKILLQIDADCVEDKVLDFDRLMLHDLGIVSVLDVAEAAQRLYQSVDFDLLRLAKHKRNSIAVIKASIDEIKLDDQTGARETEKPLLEERLGVVSYELDLIEQDRGIVSINLASISSHADDWAVLANGYVPQIGVGEVGALDRISLLRGMCQPAIKHAIPLMKLHKRNLLIARNLAYMAIQHDVRDVIMAAADHLAKELKIEQDQVWAYPIAKREPLATEKDIGHKFRNGQPILLTNSKAA
;
A
#
# COMPACT_ATOMS: atom_id res chain seq x y z
N MET A 1 -8.81 7.41 -3.29
CA MET A 1 -8.69 6.12 -2.56
C MET A 1 -7.50 6.17 -1.58
N ARG A 2 -7.50 5.48 -0.41
CA ARG A 2 -6.28 5.33 0.44
C ARG A 2 -5.83 3.88 0.38
N ILE A 3 -4.86 3.53 -0.46
CA ILE A 3 -4.22 2.22 -0.39
C ILE A 3 -2.79 2.42 0.07
N TRP A 4 -2.65 2.45 1.39
CA TRP A 4 -1.37 2.28 2.03
C TRP A 4 -1.41 0.97 2.79
N MET A 5 -0.63 0.02 2.31
CA MET A 5 -0.26 -1.16 3.07
C MET A 5 1.18 -1.04 3.49
N SER A 6 1.34 -0.69 4.75
CA SER A 6 2.56 -0.86 5.50
C SER A 6 2.15 -1.38 6.86
N TYR A 7 2.69 -2.51 7.29
CA TYR A 7 2.86 -2.74 8.72
C TYR A 7 4.16 -3.49 8.95
N GLY A 8 4.58 -3.57 10.19
CA GLY A 8 5.49 -4.59 10.66
C GLY A 8 4.87 -5.14 11.94
N VAL A 9 4.77 -6.46 12.05
CA VAL A 9 4.87 -7.14 13.36
C VAL A 9 3.73 -6.87 14.37
N MET A 10 2.48 -7.25 14.09
CA MET A 10 1.42 -7.33 15.14
C MET A 10 1.06 -8.73 15.63
N HIS A 11 1.73 -9.78 15.14
CA HIS A 11 1.55 -11.14 15.68
C HIS A 11 2.51 -11.48 16.85
N ALA A 12 3.58 -10.69 17.05
CA ALA A 12 4.60 -10.95 18.07
C ALA A 12 4.21 -10.53 19.50
N ILE A 13 2.99 -10.04 19.71
CA ILE A 13 2.52 -9.60 21.04
C ILE A 13 1.93 -10.77 21.83
N SER A 14 1.48 -11.85 21.16
CA SER A 14 0.89 -13.00 21.88
C SER A 14 1.87 -14.14 22.20
N MET A 15 3.08 -14.13 21.63
CA MET A 15 4.05 -15.23 21.76
C MET A 15 5.40 -14.69 22.24
N GLY A 16 5.51 -14.54 23.55
CA GLY A 16 6.73 -14.71 24.36
C GLY A 16 8.03 -14.03 23.89
N VAL A 17 8.42 -12.99 24.65
CA VAL A 17 9.82 -12.56 24.87
C VAL A 17 10.58 -12.07 23.63
N HIS A 18 10.89 -10.77 23.64
CA HIS A 18 11.71 -10.01 22.68
C HIS A 18 11.05 -9.50 21.38
N ARG A 19 11.18 -8.17 21.20
CA ARG A 19 11.07 -7.38 19.95
C ARG A 19 9.65 -6.98 19.52
N ALA A 20 9.21 -5.85 20.09
CA ALA A 20 8.10 -5.05 19.61
C ALA A 20 8.48 -4.27 18.34
N ARG A 21 7.53 -3.98 17.43
CA ARG A 21 7.10 -2.60 17.07
C ARG A 21 6.26 -2.44 15.78
N HIS A 22 5.44 -1.38 15.86
CA HIS A 22 4.21 -1.01 15.15
C HIS A 22 4.38 -0.18 13.86
N GLY A 23 3.28 0.02 13.12
CA GLY A 23 3.13 0.74 11.83
C GLY A 23 1.96 1.74 11.72
N VAL A 24 1.32 2.12 12.83
CA VAL A 24 0.24 3.15 12.84
C VAL A 24 0.83 4.55 13.00
N SER A 25 0.41 5.56 12.22
CA SER A 25 0.91 6.96 12.28
C SER A 25 1.10 7.48 13.71
N TRP A 26 2.15 8.29 13.98
CA TRP A 26 2.54 8.64 15.35
C TRP A 26 1.49 9.55 15.95
N SER A 27 0.84 10.34 15.11
CA SER A 27 -0.32 11.16 15.44
C SER A 27 -1.53 10.32 15.87
N THR A 28 -1.80 9.20 15.22
CA THR A 28 -2.91 8.30 15.58
C THR A 28 -2.60 7.55 16.88
N ILE A 29 -1.34 7.12 17.05
CA ILE A 29 -0.88 6.51 18.31
C ILE A 29 -0.93 7.56 19.44
N ALA A 30 -0.46 8.78 19.21
CA ALA A 30 -0.54 9.88 20.16
C ALA A 30 -1.99 10.16 20.59
N ALA A 31 -2.92 10.24 19.63
CA ALA A 31 -4.34 10.42 19.92
C ALA A 31 -4.93 9.25 20.72
N ALA A 32 -4.51 8.02 20.45
CA ALA A 32 -5.01 6.83 21.14
C ALA A 32 -4.38 6.63 22.53
N THR A 33 -3.14 7.06 22.72
CA THR A 33 -2.35 6.84 23.95
C THR A 33 -2.31 8.06 24.88
N GLY A 34 -2.66 9.25 24.38
CA GLY A 34 -2.55 10.52 25.11
C GLY A 34 -1.12 11.07 25.24
N TYR A 35 -0.14 10.45 24.57
CA TYR A 35 1.25 10.91 24.55
C TYR A 35 1.55 11.82 23.36
N ASP A 36 2.63 12.59 23.46
CA ASP A 36 3.15 13.37 22.33
C ASP A 36 3.74 12.46 21.24
N ALA A 37 3.44 12.76 19.96
CA ALA A 37 3.84 11.95 18.82
C ALA A 37 5.36 11.83 18.68
N ASP A 38 6.10 12.93 18.87
CA ASP A 38 7.56 12.94 18.77
C ASP A 38 8.23 12.21 19.93
N TYR A 39 7.65 12.29 21.13
CA TYR A 39 8.09 11.50 22.27
C TYR A 39 7.96 9.99 22.00
N ILE A 40 6.79 9.53 21.53
CA ILE A 40 6.58 8.12 21.20
C ILE A 40 7.55 7.70 20.09
N ARG A 41 7.65 8.50 19.01
CA ARG A 41 8.58 8.27 17.90
C ARG A 41 10.01 8.10 18.37
N LYS A 42 10.51 8.97 19.25
CA LYS A 42 11.89 8.92 19.76
C LYS A 42 12.15 7.67 20.60
N GLU A 43 11.25 7.36 21.53
CA GLU A 43 11.34 6.18 22.39
C GLU A 43 11.24 4.87 21.57
N VAL A 44 10.37 4.90 20.56
CA VAL A 44 10.22 3.82 19.60
C VAL A 44 11.39 3.74 18.61
N LYS A 45 12.09 4.82 18.30
CA LYS A 45 13.31 4.73 17.50
C LYS A 45 14.49 4.16 18.29
N ALA A 46 14.67 4.61 19.53
CA ALA A 46 15.79 4.21 20.38
C ALA A 46 15.85 2.68 20.61
N LEU A 47 14.76 2.03 21.04
CA LEU A 47 14.79 0.57 21.24
C LEU A 47 14.86 -0.25 19.91
N GLN A 48 14.67 0.37 18.73
CA GLN A 48 14.68 -0.30 17.43
C GLN A 48 16.10 -0.35 16.90
N LEU A 49 16.84 0.74 17.15
CA LEU A 49 18.26 0.85 16.93
C LEU A 49 19.10 0.11 17.98
N GLY A 50 18.45 -0.51 18.98
CA GLY A 50 19.14 -1.17 20.09
C GLY A 50 19.80 -0.20 21.06
N GLU A 51 19.47 1.10 20.99
CA GLU A 51 19.94 2.13 21.92
C GLU A 51 19.24 2.04 23.29
N LYS A 52 18.20 1.20 23.38
CA LYS A 52 17.40 0.97 24.59
C LYS A 52 16.88 -0.47 24.60
N ASP A 53 16.82 -1.09 25.77
CA ASP A 53 16.41 -2.50 25.89
C ASP A 53 14.90 -2.69 26.06
N THR A 54 14.20 -1.69 26.61
CA THR A 54 12.75 -1.72 26.85
C THR A 54 12.12 -0.34 26.74
N LEU A 55 10.82 -0.30 26.42
CA LEU A 55 10.01 0.91 26.59
C LEU A 55 9.69 1.12 28.08
N SER A 56 9.34 2.34 28.47
CA SER A 56 8.80 2.54 29.82
C SER A 56 7.51 1.72 29.99
N PRO A 57 7.25 1.11 31.16
CA PRO A 57 6.07 0.25 31.35
C PRO A 57 4.76 0.95 31.00
N LYS A 58 4.63 2.23 31.37
CA LYS A 58 3.44 3.04 31.05
C LYS A 58 3.24 3.28 29.55
N LEU A 59 4.33 3.52 28.82
CA LEU A 59 4.26 3.70 27.37
C LEU A 59 3.96 2.35 26.68
N ALA A 60 4.52 1.25 27.17
CA ALA A 60 4.24 -0.08 26.65
C ALA A 60 2.77 -0.47 26.85
N GLU A 61 2.23 -0.26 28.06
CA GLU A 61 0.83 -0.51 28.39
C GLU A 61 -0.12 0.37 27.56
N ALA A 62 0.15 1.68 27.45
CA ALA A 62 -0.66 2.57 26.62
C ALA A 62 -0.65 2.16 25.13
N LEU A 63 0.52 1.75 24.61
CA LEU A 63 0.61 1.23 23.25
C LEU A 63 -0.19 -0.07 23.09
N GLU A 64 -0.12 -0.98 24.05
CA GLU A 64 -0.89 -2.23 24.05
C GLU A 64 -2.40 -1.99 24.07
N GLU A 65 -2.87 -1.05 24.87
CA GLU A 65 -4.28 -0.64 24.94
C GLU A 65 -4.76 0.09 23.68
N ALA A 66 -3.87 0.79 22.98
CA ALA A 66 -4.19 1.47 21.73
C ALA A 66 -4.33 0.50 20.54
N ILE A 67 -3.63 -0.65 20.57
CA ILE A 67 -3.59 -1.63 19.46
C ILE A 67 -4.99 -1.97 18.94
N PRO A 68 -6.00 -2.28 19.75
CA PRO A 68 -7.29 -2.68 19.24
C PRO A 68 -8.01 -1.58 18.45
N ALA A 69 -7.74 -0.30 18.73
CA ALA A 69 -8.41 0.84 18.10
C ALA A 69 -7.78 1.24 16.75
N ILE A 70 -6.55 0.81 16.48
CA ILE A 70 -5.72 1.30 15.38
C ILE A 70 -5.38 0.23 14.31
N HIS A 71 -5.96 -0.98 14.44
CA HIS A 71 -5.51 -2.19 13.75
C HIS A 71 -6.18 -2.43 12.38
N ASN A 72 -5.67 -1.84 11.29
CA ASN A 72 -6.15 -2.09 9.91
C ASN A 72 -5.05 -2.37 8.87
N GLU A 73 -3.83 -2.72 9.29
CA GLU A 73 -2.64 -2.72 8.41
C GLU A 73 -1.91 -4.07 8.34
N VAL A 74 -1.25 -4.35 7.21
CA VAL A 74 -0.66 -5.67 6.87
C VAL A 74 0.87 -5.59 6.80
N PRO A 75 1.60 -6.53 7.45
CA PRO A 75 3.04 -6.36 7.58
C PRO A 75 3.91 -6.67 6.35
N VAL A 76 5.07 -6.00 6.25
CA VAL A 76 6.13 -6.23 5.26
C VAL A 76 7.37 -6.86 5.90
N HIS A 77 8.01 -7.82 5.23
CA HIS A 77 8.99 -8.71 5.90
C HIS A 77 10.33 -8.87 5.19
N SER A 78 10.35 -8.75 3.86
CA SER A 78 11.51 -9.01 3.01
C SER A 78 12.43 -7.79 2.91
N TYR A 79 12.19 -6.75 3.68
CA TYR A 79 12.89 -5.46 3.59
C TYR A 79 13.71 -5.20 4.85
N SER A 80 14.64 -4.27 4.78
CA SER A 80 15.42 -3.83 5.94
C SER A 80 14.53 -3.08 6.93
N ILE A 81 14.95 -2.98 8.20
CA ILE A 81 14.19 -2.28 9.24
C ILE A 81 13.89 -0.82 8.88
N ARG A 82 14.68 -0.22 7.99
CA ARG A 82 14.47 1.13 7.46
C ARG A 82 13.15 1.29 6.73
N VAL A 83 12.62 0.23 6.11
CA VAL A 83 11.32 0.29 5.42
C VAL A 83 10.23 0.78 6.35
N PHE A 84 10.24 0.33 7.60
CA PHE A 84 9.22 0.70 8.58
C PHE A 84 9.31 2.18 8.91
N HIS A 85 10.51 2.67 9.19
CA HIS A 85 10.74 4.08 9.48
C HIS A 85 10.31 4.99 8.32
N SER A 86 10.69 4.62 7.09
CA SER A 86 10.42 5.43 5.92
C SER A 86 8.93 5.45 5.56
N LEU A 87 8.24 4.30 5.57
CA LEU A 87 6.80 4.25 5.26
C LEU A 87 5.96 4.96 6.33
N PHE A 88 6.40 4.86 7.57
CA PHE A 88 5.74 5.54 8.67
C PHE A 88 5.86 7.06 8.55
N ASP A 89 7.07 7.56 8.37
CA ASP A 89 7.33 9.00 8.21
C ASP A 89 6.60 9.55 6.98
N LEU A 90 6.63 8.80 5.87
CA LEU A 90 5.86 9.13 4.68
C LEU A 90 4.36 9.26 4.96
N ARG A 91 3.80 8.36 5.76
CA ARG A 91 2.38 8.43 6.12
C ARG A 91 2.04 9.65 6.98
N ASP A 92 2.86 9.96 7.98
CA ASP A 92 2.66 11.15 8.81
C ASP A 92 2.66 12.41 7.92
N ARG A 93 3.59 12.48 6.96
CA ARG A 93 3.67 13.57 5.96
C ARG A 93 2.45 13.59 5.03
N GLU A 94 1.99 12.44 4.55
CA GLU A 94 0.77 12.37 3.74
C GLU A 94 -0.46 12.84 4.53
N ASP A 95 -0.65 12.38 5.76
CA ASP A 95 -1.77 12.80 6.59
C ASP A 95 -1.70 14.32 6.89
N ALA A 96 -0.51 14.87 7.12
CA ALA A 96 -0.30 16.32 7.27
C ALA A 96 -0.61 17.10 5.98
N ALA A 97 -0.14 16.63 4.83
CA ALA A 97 -0.43 17.21 3.52
C ALA A 97 -1.93 17.19 3.20
N ARG A 98 -2.63 16.08 3.49
CA ARG A 98 -4.09 16.00 3.33
C ARG A 98 -4.83 16.90 4.30
N ALA A 99 -4.37 17.03 5.55
CA ALA A 99 -4.97 17.94 6.51
C ALA A 99 -4.86 19.39 6.00
N LEU A 100 -3.71 19.77 5.47
CA LEU A 100 -3.50 21.08 4.84
C LEU A 100 -4.48 21.33 3.68
N LEU A 101 -4.66 20.35 2.79
CA LEU A 101 -5.62 20.44 1.67
C LEU A 101 -7.08 20.55 2.17
N ARG A 102 -7.44 19.86 3.26
CA ARG A 102 -8.79 19.88 3.84
C ARG A 102 -9.11 21.18 4.57
N GLU A 103 -8.25 21.61 5.49
CA GLU A 103 -8.47 22.80 6.33
C GLU A 103 -8.62 24.07 5.50
N ARG A 104 -7.97 24.15 4.34
CA ARG A 104 -8.07 25.31 3.45
C ARG A 104 -9.09 25.14 2.34
N GLY A 105 -9.53 23.91 2.03
CA GLY A 105 -10.54 23.60 1.02
C GLY A 105 -11.98 23.99 1.40
N GLU A 106 -12.24 24.40 2.63
CA GLU A 106 -13.57 24.81 3.10
C GLU A 106 -13.91 26.30 2.77
N GLY A 107 -12.98 27.05 2.18
CA GLY A 107 -13.16 28.43 1.74
C GLY A 107 -13.35 28.60 0.23
N HIS A 108 -13.72 29.80 -0.23
CA HIS A 108 -13.65 30.15 -1.65
C HIS A 108 -12.18 30.35 -2.04
N LEU A 109 -11.54 29.28 -2.52
CA LEU A 109 -10.15 29.32 -2.98
C LEU A 109 -10.04 29.84 -4.41
N SER A 110 -9.03 30.67 -4.67
CA SER A 110 -8.60 30.98 -6.03
C SER A 110 -7.66 29.90 -6.57
N VAL A 111 -7.41 29.90 -7.89
CA VAL A 111 -6.46 28.96 -8.51
C VAL A 111 -5.05 29.14 -7.93
N ASP A 112 -4.61 30.38 -7.69
CA ASP A 112 -3.30 30.68 -7.11
C ASP A 112 -3.18 30.17 -5.66
N ASP A 113 -4.29 30.14 -4.90
CA ASP A 113 -4.31 29.56 -3.56
C ASP A 113 -4.09 28.04 -3.63
N VAL A 114 -4.72 27.35 -4.59
CA VAL A 114 -4.55 25.91 -4.79
C VAL A 114 -3.14 25.57 -5.25
N LEU A 115 -2.54 26.35 -6.15
CA LEU A 115 -1.15 26.18 -6.56
C LEU A 115 -0.18 26.42 -5.40
N SER A 116 -0.46 27.40 -4.54
CA SER A 116 0.33 27.65 -3.33
C SER A 116 0.21 26.51 -2.31
N LEU A 117 -1.00 25.97 -2.14
CA LEU A 117 -1.26 24.78 -1.32
C LEU A 117 -0.50 23.56 -1.85
N TRP A 118 -0.53 23.34 -3.17
CA TRP A 118 0.19 22.26 -3.80
C TRP A 118 1.70 22.35 -3.57
N ASN A 119 2.28 23.54 -3.74
CA ASN A 119 3.69 23.77 -3.41
C ASN A 119 4.03 23.46 -1.95
N ALA A 120 3.13 23.78 -1.00
CA ALA A 120 3.31 23.44 0.40
C ALA A 120 3.15 21.92 0.66
N VAL A 121 2.26 21.24 -0.05
CA VAL A 121 2.16 19.76 -0.03
C VAL A 121 3.44 19.12 -0.53
N LEU A 122 4.00 19.64 -1.63
CA LEU A 122 5.31 19.21 -2.13
C LEU A 122 6.39 19.43 -1.08
N ASP A 123 6.44 20.57 -0.40
CA ASP A 123 7.44 20.83 0.66
C ASP A 123 7.31 19.86 1.86
N ILE A 124 6.08 19.45 2.22
CA ILE A 124 5.83 18.48 3.30
C ILE A 124 6.35 17.08 2.93
N LEU A 125 6.11 16.65 1.69
CA LEU A 125 6.56 15.35 1.21
C LEU A 125 8.03 15.32 0.81
N ALA A 126 8.51 16.41 0.21
CA ALA A 126 9.77 16.50 -0.48
C ALA A 126 10.80 17.24 0.37
N GLU A 127 11.54 16.46 1.14
CA GLU A 127 12.86 16.89 1.60
C GLU A 127 13.91 16.61 0.52
N PRO A 128 15.12 17.22 0.59
CA PRO A 128 16.24 16.91 -0.31
C PRO A 128 16.56 15.40 -0.43
N TYR A 129 16.13 14.61 0.56
CA TYR A 129 16.23 13.16 0.56
C TYR A 129 15.36 12.49 -0.52
N LEU A 130 14.18 13.02 -0.86
CA LEU A 130 13.24 12.44 -1.84
C LEU A 130 13.88 12.29 -3.22
N ALA A 131 14.45 13.37 -3.74
CA ALA A 131 15.09 13.36 -5.05
C ALA A 131 16.26 12.37 -5.08
N TRP A 132 17.04 12.33 -4.00
CA TRP A 132 18.15 11.38 -3.88
C TRP A 132 17.68 9.92 -3.82
N THR A 133 16.65 9.60 -3.03
CA THR A 133 16.15 8.22 -2.89
C THR A 133 15.56 7.73 -4.22
N VAL A 134 14.76 8.55 -4.90
CA VAL A 134 14.18 8.20 -6.21
C VAL A 134 15.28 8.01 -7.27
N ARG A 135 16.30 8.87 -7.29
CA ARG A 135 17.47 8.71 -8.17
C ARG A 135 18.21 7.40 -7.92
N LEU A 136 18.48 7.10 -6.65
CA LEU A 136 19.15 5.87 -6.26
C LEU A 136 18.32 4.64 -6.63
N ALA A 137 17.01 4.67 -6.39
CA ALA A 137 16.10 3.60 -6.77
C ALA A 137 16.08 3.37 -8.29
N THR A 138 16.00 4.46 -9.08
CA THR A 138 16.06 4.39 -10.55
C THR A 138 17.40 3.86 -11.05
N SER A 139 18.51 4.12 -10.33
CA SER A 139 19.82 3.55 -10.68
C SER A 139 19.87 2.02 -10.56
N PHE A 140 19.04 1.43 -9.68
CA PHE A 140 18.95 -0.02 -9.56
C PHE A 140 18.17 -0.66 -10.71
N GLU A 141 17.25 0.06 -11.36
CA GLU A 141 16.55 -0.42 -12.57
C GLU A 141 17.52 -0.60 -13.75
N ASN A 142 18.52 0.27 -13.86
CA ASN A 142 19.49 0.28 -14.96
C ASN A 142 20.64 -0.73 -14.77
N GLN A 143 20.77 -1.34 -13.60
CA GLN A 143 21.79 -2.36 -13.30
C GLN A 143 21.19 -3.74 -13.58
N ASP A 144 21.18 -4.17 -14.84
CA ASP A 144 20.86 -5.52 -15.35
C ASP A 144 20.20 -6.46 -14.32
N ALA A 145 18.92 -6.21 -13.99
CA ALA A 145 18.00 -7.09 -13.26
C ALA A 145 18.65 -8.06 -12.26
N GLY A 146 19.57 -7.58 -11.42
CA GLY A 146 20.23 -8.36 -10.38
C GLY A 146 19.28 -8.63 -9.22
N ASP A 147 19.55 -9.68 -8.44
CA ASP A 147 18.82 -9.91 -7.19
C ASP A 147 19.07 -8.73 -6.24
N PHE A 148 18.02 -8.11 -5.73
CA PHE A 148 18.18 -7.04 -4.77
C PHE A 148 18.62 -7.63 -3.44
N ASP A 149 19.69 -7.06 -2.87
CA ASP A 149 19.88 -7.20 -1.44
C ASP A 149 18.72 -6.54 -0.69
N GLN A 150 18.63 -6.83 0.60
CA GLN A 150 17.53 -6.36 1.44
C GLN A 150 17.44 -4.82 1.51
N GLU A 151 18.56 -4.10 1.40
CA GLU A 151 18.59 -2.63 1.49
C GLU A 151 18.20 -1.97 0.16
N ALA A 152 18.70 -2.50 -0.97
CA ALA A 152 18.28 -2.08 -2.29
C ALA A 152 16.77 -2.27 -2.46
N ARG A 153 16.23 -3.43 -2.06
CA ARG A 153 14.79 -3.70 -2.08
C ARG A 153 14.00 -2.68 -1.25
N THR A 154 14.50 -2.32 -0.06
CA THR A 154 13.90 -1.26 0.77
C THR A 154 13.85 0.07 0.04
N ILE A 155 14.98 0.50 -0.54
CA ILE A 155 15.09 1.81 -1.22
C ILE A 155 14.14 1.88 -2.40
N VAL A 156 14.08 0.82 -3.22
CA VAL A 156 13.19 0.74 -4.38
C VAL A 156 11.72 0.78 -3.94
N TYR A 157 11.34 -0.03 -2.95
CA TYR A 157 9.95 -0.05 -2.45
C TYR A 157 9.53 1.29 -1.84
N VAL A 158 10.37 1.89 -0.99
CA VAL A 158 10.08 3.19 -0.36
C VAL A 158 9.95 4.29 -1.41
N SER A 159 10.80 4.28 -2.45
CA SER A 159 10.71 5.26 -3.54
C SER A 159 9.44 5.09 -4.36
N ALA A 160 9.04 3.84 -4.65
CA ALA A 160 7.77 3.54 -5.31
C ALA A 160 6.59 4.07 -4.50
N ALA A 161 6.62 3.83 -3.18
CA ALA A 161 5.61 4.33 -2.26
C ALA A 161 5.55 5.86 -2.26
N LEU A 162 6.69 6.53 -2.16
CA LEU A 162 6.79 7.98 -2.14
C LEU A 162 6.18 8.63 -3.39
N LEU A 163 6.50 8.11 -4.57
CA LEU A 163 5.91 8.54 -5.83
C LEU A 163 4.41 8.25 -5.90
N HIS A 164 3.97 7.10 -5.38
CA HIS A 164 2.55 6.77 -5.29
C HIS A 164 1.78 7.72 -4.34
N SER A 165 2.34 8.09 -3.19
CA SER A 165 1.79 9.15 -2.30
C SER A 165 1.61 10.46 -3.05
N LEU A 166 2.61 10.85 -3.85
CA LEU A 166 2.54 12.07 -4.67
C LEU A 166 1.40 12.02 -5.67
N ALA A 167 1.21 10.91 -6.38
CA ALA A 167 0.07 10.75 -7.30
C ALA A 167 -1.28 10.84 -6.59
N ILE A 168 -1.39 10.26 -5.39
CA ILE A 168 -2.62 10.32 -4.58
C ILE A 168 -2.92 11.75 -4.12
N LEU A 169 -1.91 12.47 -3.65
CA LEU A 169 -2.05 13.85 -3.18
C LEU A 169 -2.28 14.84 -4.33
N TRP A 170 -1.69 14.57 -5.50
CA TRP A 170 -1.99 15.30 -6.72
C TRP A 170 -3.47 15.18 -7.06
N GLU A 171 -4.07 13.98 -6.97
CA GLU A 171 -5.51 13.81 -7.22
C GLU A 171 -6.36 14.58 -6.20
N ASP A 172 -5.99 14.56 -4.91
CA ASP A 172 -6.69 15.34 -3.89
C ASP A 172 -6.63 16.85 -4.18
N ALA A 173 -5.48 17.36 -4.62
CA ALA A 173 -5.32 18.77 -5.00
C ALA A 173 -6.07 19.10 -6.31
N ALA A 174 -6.03 18.21 -7.30
CA ALA A 174 -6.76 18.37 -8.56
C ALA A 174 -8.28 18.42 -8.32
N LYS A 175 -8.80 17.61 -7.39
CA LYS A 175 -10.21 17.67 -6.99
C LYS A 175 -10.63 19.03 -6.44
N ILE A 176 -9.76 19.69 -5.67
CA ILE A 176 -10.02 21.04 -5.16
C ILE A 176 -9.98 22.05 -6.31
N LEU A 177 -8.99 21.94 -7.19
CA LEU A 177 -8.85 22.80 -8.35
C LEU A 177 -10.07 22.73 -9.28
N LEU A 178 -10.61 21.53 -9.50
CA LEU A 178 -11.80 21.27 -10.33
C LEU A 178 -13.12 21.77 -9.72
N GLN A 179 -13.12 22.23 -8.46
CA GLN A 179 -14.27 22.90 -7.85
C GLN A 179 -14.29 24.40 -8.14
N ILE A 180 -13.19 24.95 -8.65
CA ILE A 180 -13.07 26.34 -9.09
C ILE A 180 -13.65 26.46 -10.51
N ASP A 181 -14.22 27.62 -10.85
CA ASP A 181 -14.86 27.88 -12.14
C ASP A 181 -13.98 27.45 -13.33
N ALA A 182 -14.54 26.66 -14.25
CA ALA A 182 -13.80 25.97 -15.31
C ALA A 182 -13.01 26.93 -16.22
N ASP A 183 -13.55 28.12 -16.47
CA ASP A 183 -12.93 29.17 -17.28
C ASP A 183 -11.64 29.74 -16.65
N CYS A 184 -11.40 29.52 -15.35
CA CYS A 184 -10.20 29.95 -14.64
C CYS A 184 -9.08 28.89 -14.61
N VAL A 185 -9.36 27.66 -15.04
CA VAL A 185 -8.51 26.48 -14.80
C VAL A 185 -7.88 25.93 -16.09
N GLU A 186 -8.33 26.39 -17.26
CA GLU A 186 -8.04 25.77 -18.58
C GLU A 186 -6.53 25.65 -18.93
N ASP A 187 -5.65 26.43 -18.29
CA ASP A 187 -4.19 26.43 -18.53
C ASP A 187 -3.33 26.27 -17.25
N LYS A 188 -3.91 25.81 -16.14
CA LYS A 188 -3.20 25.73 -14.85
C LYS A 188 -2.98 24.28 -14.46
N VAL A 189 -1.72 23.91 -14.27
CA VAL A 189 -1.29 22.53 -14.01
C VAL A 189 -0.64 22.48 -12.63
N LEU A 190 -0.87 21.38 -11.92
CA LEU A 190 -0.13 21.04 -10.71
C LEU A 190 1.21 20.41 -11.14
N ASP A 191 2.25 21.23 -11.26
CA ASP A 191 3.59 20.81 -11.67
C ASP A 191 4.37 20.12 -10.56
N PHE A 192 5.51 19.50 -10.90
CA PHE A 192 6.40 18.82 -9.95
C PHE A 192 7.77 19.50 -9.86
N ASP A 193 7.87 20.78 -10.25
CA ASP A 193 9.14 21.46 -10.46
C ASP A 193 9.98 21.53 -9.19
N ARG A 194 9.30 21.71 -8.05
CA ARG A 194 9.93 21.73 -6.72
C ARG A 194 10.66 20.45 -6.35
N LEU A 195 10.30 19.31 -6.94
CA LEU A 195 10.90 18.01 -6.61
C LEU A 195 12.29 17.82 -7.25
N MET A 196 12.67 18.67 -8.21
CA MET A 196 13.95 18.55 -8.94
C MET A 196 14.15 17.15 -9.56
N LEU A 197 13.08 16.57 -10.12
CA LEU A 197 13.10 15.25 -10.79
C LEU A 197 13.10 15.34 -12.32
N HIS A 198 13.24 16.54 -12.89
CA HIS A 198 13.19 16.77 -14.34
C HIS A 198 14.22 15.98 -15.14
N ASP A 199 15.40 15.79 -14.60
CA ASP A 199 16.48 15.05 -15.24
C ASP A 199 16.27 13.53 -15.19
N LEU A 200 15.34 13.05 -14.38
CA LEU A 200 14.77 11.70 -14.47
C LEU A 200 13.58 11.63 -15.44
N GLY A 201 13.22 12.75 -16.10
CA GLY A 201 12.06 12.83 -16.98
C GLY A 201 10.72 12.85 -16.25
N ILE A 202 10.70 13.11 -14.94
CA ILE A 202 9.45 13.16 -14.15
C ILE A 202 8.99 14.60 -14.06
N VAL A 203 7.94 14.95 -14.82
CA VAL A 203 7.42 16.33 -14.92
C VAL A 203 5.90 16.43 -14.75
N SER A 204 5.19 15.31 -14.90
CA SER A 204 3.73 15.20 -14.79
C SER A 204 3.33 14.08 -13.83
N VAL A 205 2.06 14.06 -13.43
CA VAL A 205 1.52 12.98 -12.58
C VAL A 205 1.59 11.62 -13.27
N LEU A 206 1.51 11.58 -14.60
CA LEU A 206 1.67 10.35 -15.37
C LEU A 206 3.10 9.82 -15.25
N ASP A 207 4.12 10.68 -15.31
CA ASP A 207 5.51 10.25 -15.13
C ASP A 207 5.74 9.73 -13.71
N VAL A 208 5.13 10.38 -12.70
CA VAL A 208 5.17 9.95 -11.29
C VAL A 208 4.54 8.57 -11.14
N ALA A 209 3.35 8.36 -11.70
CA ALA A 209 2.61 7.10 -11.63
C ALA A 209 3.34 5.96 -12.35
N GLU A 210 3.87 6.23 -13.55
CA GLU A 210 4.64 5.25 -14.32
C GLU A 210 5.96 4.88 -13.61
N ALA A 211 6.66 5.86 -13.03
CA ALA A 211 7.87 5.60 -12.26
C ALA A 211 7.56 4.78 -10.99
N ALA A 212 6.50 5.11 -10.26
CA ALA A 212 6.04 4.30 -9.12
C ALA A 212 5.73 2.86 -9.54
N GLN A 213 5.01 2.69 -10.66
CA GLN A 213 4.66 1.38 -11.20
C GLN A 213 5.91 0.55 -11.55
N ARG A 214 6.88 1.13 -12.27
CA ARG A 214 8.13 0.43 -12.64
C ARG A 214 8.93 -0.02 -11.43
N LEU A 215 9.04 0.83 -10.41
CA LEU A 215 9.74 0.48 -9.17
C LEU A 215 9.02 -0.63 -8.40
N TYR A 216 7.69 -0.59 -8.30
CA TYR A 216 6.93 -1.69 -7.69
C TYR A 216 7.05 -3.00 -8.49
N GLN A 217 7.02 -2.95 -9.82
CA GLN A 217 7.23 -4.12 -10.68
C GLN A 217 8.62 -4.72 -10.47
N SER A 218 9.65 -3.88 -10.31
CA SER A 218 11.01 -4.32 -10.00
C SER A 218 11.07 -5.06 -8.65
N VAL A 219 10.36 -4.57 -7.63
CA VAL A 219 10.27 -5.26 -6.33
C VAL A 219 9.50 -6.58 -6.43
N ASP A 220 8.34 -6.62 -7.11
CA ASP A 220 7.59 -7.89 -7.27
C ASP A 220 8.42 -8.94 -8.01
N PHE A 221 9.17 -8.55 -9.03
CA PHE A 221 10.03 -9.46 -9.78
C PHE A 221 11.15 -10.04 -8.92
N ASP A 222 11.79 -9.23 -8.08
CA ASP A 222 12.79 -9.68 -7.12
C ASP A 222 12.17 -10.62 -6.05
N LEU A 223 11.02 -10.26 -5.49
CA LEU A 223 10.30 -11.12 -4.54
C LEU A 223 9.86 -12.45 -5.17
N LEU A 224 9.47 -12.45 -6.45
CA LEU A 224 9.11 -13.66 -7.20
C LEU A 224 10.32 -14.61 -7.29
N ARG A 225 11.52 -14.08 -7.53
CA ARG A 225 12.76 -14.87 -7.55
C ARG A 225 13.06 -15.43 -6.17
N LEU A 226 12.99 -14.61 -5.11
CA LEU A 226 13.15 -15.07 -3.74
C LEU A 226 12.17 -16.21 -3.39
N ALA A 227 10.90 -16.04 -3.72
CA ALA A 227 9.88 -17.06 -3.51
C ALA A 227 10.21 -18.35 -4.27
N LYS A 228 10.68 -18.25 -5.52
CA LYS A 228 11.15 -19.41 -6.30
C LYS A 228 12.32 -20.11 -5.63
N HIS A 229 13.31 -19.37 -5.12
CA HIS A 229 14.43 -19.95 -4.37
C HIS A 229 13.97 -20.67 -3.11
N LYS A 230 13.06 -20.08 -2.32
CA LYS A 230 12.51 -20.72 -1.11
C LYS A 230 11.70 -21.98 -1.44
N ARG A 231 10.87 -21.96 -2.49
CA ARG A 231 10.16 -23.17 -2.97
C ARG A 231 11.13 -24.29 -3.36
N ASN A 232 12.23 -23.97 -4.03
CA ASN A 232 13.25 -24.94 -4.37
C ASN A 232 13.92 -25.52 -3.11
N SER A 233 14.26 -24.68 -2.12
CA SER A 233 14.80 -25.14 -0.84
C SER A 233 13.82 -26.06 -0.10
N ILE A 234 12.53 -25.72 -0.07
CA ILE A 234 11.47 -26.57 0.51
C ILE A 234 11.42 -27.93 -0.18
N ALA A 235 11.45 -27.96 -1.51
CA ALA A 235 11.42 -29.21 -2.28
C ALA A 235 12.63 -30.10 -1.96
N VAL A 236 13.82 -29.52 -1.88
CA VAL A 236 15.05 -30.24 -1.51
C VAL A 236 14.96 -30.79 -0.09
N ILE A 237 14.54 -29.98 0.89
CA ILE A 237 14.42 -30.43 2.29
C ILE A 237 13.38 -31.56 2.42
N LYS A 238 12.22 -31.44 1.74
CA LYS A 238 11.20 -32.50 1.73
C LYS A 238 11.73 -33.81 1.14
N ALA A 239 12.45 -33.74 0.03
CA ALA A 239 13.09 -34.91 -0.57
C ALA A 239 14.08 -35.58 0.40
N SER A 240 14.92 -34.81 1.10
CA SER A 240 15.84 -35.33 2.11
C SER A 240 15.12 -35.98 3.30
N ILE A 241 14.01 -35.41 3.77
CA ILE A 241 13.19 -36.03 4.84
C ILE A 241 12.60 -37.37 4.38
N ASP A 242 12.14 -37.46 3.13
CA ASP A 242 11.55 -38.68 2.59
C ASP A 242 12.61 -39.76 2.30
N GLU A 243 13.83 -39.38 1.91
CA GLU A 243 14.98 -40.30 1.79
C GLU A 243 15.36 -40.92 3.14
N ILE A 244 15.32 -40.15 4.24
CA ILE A 244 15.61 -40.67 5.59
C ILE A 244 14.59 -41.75 5.98
N LYS A 245 13.30 -41.56 5.67
CA LYS A 245 12.24 -42.55 5.96
C LYS A 245 12.41 -43.87 5.20
N LEU A 246 13.15 -43.88 4.09
CA LEU A 246 13.43 -45.09 3.30
C LEU A 246 14.64 -45.88 3.82
N ASP A 247 15.50 -45.26 4.64
CA ASP A 247 16.79 -45.78 5.10
C ASP A 247 16.79 -46.24 6.57
N ASP A 248 15.59 -46.45 7.15
CA ASP A 248 15.30 -46.90 8.53
C ASP A 248 15.94 -48.26 8.93
N GLN A 249 16.84 -48.82 8.12
CA GLN A 249 17.60 -50.03 8.42
C GLN A 249 18.93 -49.78 9.16
N THR A 250 19.42 -48.54 9.30
CA THR A 250 20.77 -48.29 9.86
C THR A 250 20.85 -47.40 11.11
N GLY A 251 19.75 -46.85 11.63
CA GLY A 251 19.70 -46.16 12.94
C GLY A 251 20.55 -44.87 13.07
N ALA A 252 21.29 -44.45 12.04
CA ALA A 252 22.20 -43.31 12.09
C ALA A 252 21.58 -41.97 11.64
N ARG A 253 20.39 -41.99 11.01
CA ARG A 253 19.74 -40.81 10.41
C ARG A 253 18.50 -40.29 11.16
N GLU A 254 18.03 -40.99 12.20
CA GLU A 254 16.88 -40.54 13.01
C GLU A 254 17.11 -39.19 13.72
N THR A 255 18.37 -38.84 14.01
CA THR A 255 18.74 -37.58 14.66
C THR A 255 18.75 -36.36 13.71
N GLU A 256 18.79 -36.57 12.39
CA GLU A 256 18.81 -35.49 11.38
C GLU A 256 17.40 -35.01 11.02
N LYS A 257 16.39 -35.88 11.12
CA LYS A 257 15.02 -35.58 10.72
C LYS A 257 14.40 -34.39 11.50
N PRO A 258 14.53 -34.28 12.84
CA PRO A 258 14.00 -33.12 13.56
C PRO A 258 14.63 -31.79 13.10
N LEU A 259 15.93 -31.79 12.78
CA LEU A 259 16.64 -30.61 12.28
C LEU A 259 16.16 -30.19 10.88
N LEU A 260 15.88 -31.17 10.01
CA LEU A 260 15.31 -30.91 8.69
C LEU A 260 13.86 -30.42 8.76
N GLU A 261 13.06 -30.96 9.69
CA GLU A 261 11.69 -30.51 9.94
C GLU A 261 11.65 -29.08 10.50
N GLU A 262 12.55 -28.73 11.43
CA GLU A 262 12.73 -27.37 11.93
C GLU A 262 13.11 -26.42 10.78
N ARG A 263 14.12 -26.79 9.98
CA ARG A 263 14.54 -26.00 8.81
C ARG A 263 13.42 -25.86 7.78
N LEU A 264 12.62 -26.90 7.54
CA LEU A 264 11.45 -26.85 6.67
C LEU A 264 10.42 -25.85 7.19
N GLY A 265 10.17 -25.84 8.50
CA GLY A 265 9.30 -24.87 9.16
C GLY A 265 9.76 -23.44 8.93
N VAL A 266 11.05 -23.15 9.17
CA VAL A 266 11.64 -21.82 8.96
C VAL A 266 11.52 -21.37 7.50
N VAL A 267 11.93 -22.21 6.54
CA VAL A 267 11.92 -21.83 5.12
C VAL A 267 10.48 -21.69 4.59
N SER A 268 9.53 -22.50 5.08
CA SER A 268 8.11 -22.36 4.71
C SER A 268 7.53 -21.07 5.25
N TYR A 269 7.83 -20.73 6.51
CA TYR A 269 7.42 -19.46 7.11
C TYR A 269 7.99 -18.26 6.32
N GLU A 270 9.28 -18.28 5.98
CA GLU A 270 9.88 -17.22 5.14
C GLU A 270 9.21 -17.10 3.76
N LEU A 271 8.82 -18.21 3.14
CA LEU A 271 8.08 -18.18 1.88
C LEU A 271 6.71 -17.51 2.04
N ASP A 272 5.97 -17.82 3.11
CA ASP A 272 4.68 -17.20 3.39
C ASP A 272 4.82 -15.68 3.57
N LEU A 273 5.88 -15.23 4.25
CA LEU A 273 6.19 -13.80 4.42
C LEU A 273 6.48 -13.11 3.08
N ILE A 274 7.25 -13.75 2.19
CA ILE A 274 7.55 -13.22 0.85
C ILE A 274 6.28 -13.13 0.01
N GLU A 275 5.42 -14.15 0.02
CA GLU A 275 4.16 -14.13 -0.74
C GLU A 275 3.19 -13.08 -0.20
N GLN A 276 3.21 -12.82 1.10
CA GLN A 276 2.49 -11.70 1.70
C GLN A 276 3.01 -10.36 1.17
N ASP A 277 4.33 -10.14 1.14
CA ASP A 277 4.92 -8.91 0.60
C ASP A 277 4.59 -8.71 -0.89
N ARG A 278 4.57 -9.80 -1.66
CA ARG A 278 4.15 -9.77 -3.06
C ARG A 278 2.69 -9.36 -3.21
N GLY A 279 1.81 -9.89 -2.35
CA GLY A 279 0.44 -9.43 -2.29
C GLY A 279 0.35 -7.93 -1.98
N ILE A 280 1.24 -7.41 -1.12
CA ILE A 280 1.26 -5.98 -0.77
C ILE A 280 1.61 -5.11 -1.96
N VAL A 281 2.71 -5.46 -2.64
CA VAL A 281 3.14 -4.81 -3.88
C VAL A 281 2.03 -4.86 -4.92
N SER A 282 1.32 -5.99 -5.04
CA SER A 282 0.23 -6.16 -6.00
C SER A 282 -0.94 -5.21 -5.76
N ILE A 283 -1.35 -4.98 -4.51
CA ILE A 283 -2.41 -3.99 -4.26
C ILE A 283 -1.92 -2.56 -4.56
N ASN A 284 -0.66 -2.24 -4.28
CA ASN A 284 -0.13 -0.91 -4.61
C ASN A 284 -0.06 -0.68 -6.13
N LEU A 285 0.33 -1.71 -6.91
CA LEU A 285 0.25 -1.69 -8.37
C LEU A 285 -1.20 -1.50 -8.85
N ALA A 286 -2.14 -2.23 -8.27
CA ALA A 286 -3.56 -2.09 -8.58
C ALA A 286 -4.10 -0.69 -8.21
N SER A 287 -3.59 -0.08 -7.15
CA SER A 287 -3.95 1.27 -6.73
C SER A 287 -3.56 2.30 -7.78
N ILE A 288 -2.34 2.21 -8.33
CA ILE A 288 -1.89 3.09 -9.41
C ILE A 288 -2.82 2.95 -10.63
N SER A 289 -3.13 1.72 -11.03
CA SER A 289 -4.08 1.48 -12.13
C SER A 289 -5.47 2.05 -11.83
N SER A 290 -5.96 1.90 -10.60
CA SER A 290 -7.26 2.42 -10.15
C SER A 290 -7.34 3.94 -10.21
N HIS A 291 -6.27 4.64 -9.84
CA HIS A 291 -6.15 6.08 -10.03
C HIS A 291 -6.16 6.46 -11.52
N ALA A 292 -5.44 5.71 -12.36
CA ALA A 292 -5.48 5.92 -13.80
C ALA A 292 -6.88 5.69 -14.40
N ASP A 293 -7.66 4.75 -13.88
CA ASP A 293 -9.08 4.60 -14.25
C ASP A 293 -9.90 5.83 -13.90
N ASP A 294 -9.71 6.40 -12.71
CA ASP A 294 -10.41 7.61 -12.27
C ASP A 294 -10.03 8.84 -13.14
N TRP A 295 -8.76 8.92 -13.59
CA TRP A 295 -8.28 9.96 -14.50
C TRP A 295 -8.81 9.81 -15.93
N ALA A 296 -9.10 8.58 -16.37
CA ALA A 296 -9.63 8.30 -17.70
C ALA A 296 -11.10 8.74 -17.88
N VAL A 297 -11.84 8.92 -16.79
CA VAL A 297 -13.24 9.34 -16.84
C VAL A 297 -13.31 10.82 -17.21
N LEU A 298 -13.63 11.13 -18.48
CA LEU A 298 -13.70 12.51 -18.97
C LEU A 298 -14.61 13.41 -18.12
N ALA A 299 -15.71 12.87 -17.61
CA ALA A 299 -16.64 13.59 -16.73
C ALA A 299 -16.01 14.05 -15.40
N ASN A 300 -14.86 13.51 -15.03
CA ASN A 300 -14.12 13.92 -13.84
C ASN A 300 -13.20 15.12 -14.10
N GLY A 301 -12.88 15.46 -15.35
CA GLY A 301 -12.13 16.69 -15.67
C GLY A 301 -10.63 16.66 -15.36
N TYR A 302 -10.03 15.50 -15.03
CA TYR A 302 -8.60 15.43 -14.69
C TYR A 302 -7.66 15.64 -15.87
N VAL A 303 -8.03 15.23 -17.08
CA VAL A 303 -7.12 15.19 -18.23
C VAL A 303 -6.44 16.55 -18.53
N PRO A 304 -7.16 17.69 -18.52
CA PRO A 304 -6.52 19.01 -18.68
C PRO A 304 -5.49 19.34 -17.59
N GLN A 305 -5.66 18.81 -16.38
CA GLN A 305 -4.81 19.11 -15.22
C GLN A 305 -3.49 18.33 -15.23
N ILE A 306 -3.37 17.30 -16.07
CA ILE A 306 -2.19 16.41 -16.12
C ILE A 306 -0.96 17.13 -16.70
N GLY A 307 -1.16 18.18 -17.51
CA GLY A 307 -0.06 18.91 -18.15
C GLY A 307 0.58 18.18 -19.34
N VAL A 308 -0.12 17.20 -19.92
CA VAL A 308 0.26 16.48 -21.14
C VAL A 308 -0.86 16.63 -22.16
N GLY A 309 -0.54 16.73 -23.45
CA GLY A 309 -1.56 16.82 -24.50
C GLY A 309 -2.53 15.65 -24.44
N GLU A 310 -3.84 15.93 -24.62
CA GLU A 310 -4.95 15.01 -24.35
C GLU A 310 -4.75 13.60 -24.93
N VAL A 311 -4.40 13.50 -26.22
CA VAL A 311 -4.17 12.21 -26.89
C VAL A 311 -3.03 11.43 -26.23
N GLY A 312 -1.92 12.11 -25.92
CA GLY A 312 -0.79 11.49 -25.23
C GLY A 312 -1.10 11.10 -23.79
N ALA A 313 -1.94 11.86 -23.10
CA ALA A 313 -2.39 11.54 -21.75
C ALA A 313 -3.26 10.28 -21.74
N LEU A 314 -4.25 10.19 -22.63
CA LEU A 314 -5.16 9.05 -22.73
C LEU A 314 -4.44 7.74 -23.08
N ASP A 315 -3.48 7.78 -24.01
CA ASP A 315 -2.68 6.60 -24.37
C ASP A 315 -1.87 6.08 -23.18
N ARG A 316 -1.20 6.98 -22.45
CA ARG A 316 -0.41 6.64 -21.25
C ARG A 316 -1.28 6.13 -20.11
N ILE A 317 -2.43 6.77 -19.86
CA ILE A 317 -3.44 6.29 -18.90
C ILE A 317 -3.90 4.87 -19.26
N SER A 318 -4.14 4.59 -20.55
CA SER A 318 -4.54 3.24 -20.98
C SER A 318 -3.49 2.18 -20.64
N LEU A 319 -2.20 2.51 -20.69
CA LEU A 319 -1.11 1.60 -20.30
C LEU A 319 -1.09 1.36 -18.78
N LEU A 320 -1.24 2.42 -17.97
CA LEU A 320 -1.28 2.33 -16.50
C LEU A 320 -2.43 1.46 -15.99
N ARG A 321 -3.59 1.48 -16.65
CA ARG A 321 -4.80 0.74 -16.25
C ARG A 321 -4.69 -0.78 -16.39
N GLY A 322 -3.77 -1.29 -17.21
CA GLY A 322 -3.68 -2.70 -17.57
C GLY A 322 -3.27 -3.66 -16.44
N MET A 323 -2.77 -3.15 -15.31
CA MET A 323 -2.14 -3.98 -14.27
C MET A 323 -3.09 -4.38 -13.12
N CYS A 324 -4.24 -3.73 -12.98
CA CYS A 324 -5.10 -3.92 -11.80
C CYS A 324 -5.64 -5.35 -11.69
N GLN A 325 -6.28 -5.86 -12.75
CA GLN A 325 -6.96 -7.15 -12.73
C GLN A 325 -6.05 -8.35 -12.35
N PRO A 326 -4.83 -8.51 -12.91
CA PRO A 326 -3.94 -9.58 -12.46
C PRO A 326 -3.44 -9.34 -11.03
N ALA A 327 -3.16 -8.09 -10.64
CA ALA A 327 -2.57 -7.78 -9.34
C ALA A 327 -3.56 -7.97 -8.17
N ILE A 328 -4.83 -7.54 -8.29
CA ILE A 328 -5.79 -7.63 -7.19
C ILE A 328 -6.18 -9.06 -6.81
N LYS A 329 -6.02 -10.04 -7.70
CA LYS A 329 -6.29 -11.46 -7.38
C LYS A 329 -5.30 -12.01 -6.35
N HIS A 330 -4.04 -11.54 -6.39
CA HIS A 330 -3.01 -11.94 -5.43
C HIS A 330 -3.26 -11.41 -4.02
N ALA A 331 -4.18 -10.45 -3.86
CA ALA A 331 -4.48 -9.82 -2.59
C ALA A 331 -5.61 -10.47 -1.79
N ILE A 332 -6.34 -11.44 -2.36
CA ILE A 332 -7.42 -12.15 -1.65
C ILE A 332 -6.91 -12.82 -0.35
N PRO A 333 -5.77 -13.54 -0.34
CA PRO A 333 -5.23 -14.12 0.89
C PRO A 333 -4.92 -13.06 1.95
N LEU A 334 -4.32 -11.93 1.56
CA LEU A 334 -4.00 -10.82 2.47
C LEU A 334 -5.22 -10.24 3.15
N MET A 335 -6.28 -10.01 2.38
CA MET A 335 -7.55 -9.54 2.92
C MET A 335 -8.11 -10.50 3.99
N LYS A 336 -8.00 -11.81 3.76
CA LYS A 336 -8.53 -12.83 4.67
C LYS A 336 -7.62 -13.14 5.86
N LEU A 337 -6.36 -12.70 5.82
CA LEU A 337 -5.34 -13.00 6.82
C LEU A 337 -5.70 -12.47 8.21
N HIS A 338 -6.34 -11.29 8.28
CA HIS A 338 -6.74 -10.67 9.53
C HIS A 338 -8.20 -10.23 9.52
N LYS A 339 -8.92 -10.53 10.61
CA LYS A 339 -10.33 -10.17 10.84
C LYS A 339 -10.64 -8.67 10.70
N ARG A 340 -9.64 -7.80 10.82
CA ARG A 340 -9.81 -6.34 10.82
C ARG A 340 -9.35 -5.68 9.52
N ASN A 341 -9.09 -6.44 8.46
CA ASN A 341 -8.70 -5.89 7.17
C ASN A 341 -9.89 -5.28 6.38
N LEU A 342 -10.79 -4.58 7.08
CA LEU A 342 -12.00 -3.97 6.53
C LEU A 342 -11.68 -2.91 5.48
N LEU A 343 -10.67 -2.08 5.74
CA LEU A 343 -10.24 -1.05 4.78
C LEU A 343 -9.58 -1.66 3.54
N ILE A 344 -8.80 -2.72 3.71
CA ILE A 344 -8.18 -3.45 2.60
C ILE A 344 -9.26 -4.11 1.75
N ALA A 345 -10.21 -4.82 2.39
CA ALA A 345 -11.34 -5.42 1.69
C ALA A 345 -12.17 -4.38 0.94
N ARG A 346 -12.46 -3.23 1.55
CA ARG A 346 -13.19 -2.12 0.90
C ARG A 346 -12.41 -1.56 -0.30
N ASN A 347 -11.11 -1.32 -0.16
CA ASN A 347 -10.29 -0.79 -1.24
C ASN A 347 -10.13 -1.80 -2.39
N LEU A 348 -9.91 -3.09 -2.07
CA LEU A 348 -9.91 -4.16 -3.06
C LEU A 348 -11.25 -4.25 -3.78
N ALA A 349 -12.36 -4.10 -3.07
CA ALA A 349 -13.68 -4.05 -3.68
C ALA A 349 -13.84 -2.86 -4.62
N TYR A 350 -13.43 -1.65 -4.22
CA TYR A 350 -13.45 -0.46 -5.07
C TYR A 350 -12.73 -0.73 -6.40
N MET A 351 -11.47 -1.19 -6.33
CA MET A 351 -10.68 -1.53 -7.52
C MET A 351 -11.31 -2.66 -8.34
N ALA A 352 -11.79 -3.72 -7.67
CA ALA A 352 -12.43 -4.83 -8.36
C ALA A 352 -13.73 -4.41 -9.07
N ILE A 353 -14.46 -3.42 -8.56
CA ILE A 353 -15.66 -2.88 -9.19
C ILE A 353 -15.33 -2.02 -10.41
N GLN A 354 -14.27 -1.21 -10.37
CA GLN A 354 -13.78 -0.47 -11.54
C GLN A 354 -13.46 -1.43 -12.70
N HIS A 355 -12.81 -2.56 -12.37
CA HIS A 355 -12.31 -3.53 -13.35
C HIS A 355 -13.20 -4.78 -13.55
N ASP A 356 -14.43 -4.77 -13.03
CA ASP A 356 -15.40 -5.87 -13.15
C ASP A 356 -14.84 -7.27 -12.73
N VAL A 357 -14.02 -7.33 -11.67
CA VAL A 357 -13.35 -8.56 -11.20
C VAL A 357 -14.19 -9.26 -10.14
N ARG A 358 -15.19 -10.01 -10.61
CA ARG A 358 -16.22 -10.67 -9.78
C ARG A 358 -15.69 -11.44 -8.57
N ASP A 359 -14.65 -12.25 -8.73
CA ASP A 359 -14.14 -13.11 -7.65
C ASP A 359 -13.63 -12.30 -6.45
N VAL A 360 -12.99 -11.16 -6.71
CA VAL A 360 -12.48 -10.26 -5.66
C VAL A 360 -13.63 -9.52 -5.00
N ILE A 361 -14.63 -9.08 -5.78
CA ILE A 361 -15.85 -8.45 -5.24
C ILE A 361 -16.56 -9.39 -4.28
N MET A 362 -16.78 -10.65 -4.69
CA MET A 362 -17.43 -11.67 -3.84
C MET A 362 -16.62 -11.94 -2.58
N ALA A 363 -15.29 -12.14 -2.71
CA ALA A 363 -14.43 -12.40 -1.57
C ALA A 363 -14.39 -11.23 -0.57
N ALA A 364 -14.41 -9.98 -1.07
CA ALA A 364 -14.45 -8.79 -0.23
C ALA A 364 -15.81 -8.66 0.48
N ALA A 365 -16.91 -8.91 -0.22
CA ALA A 365 -18.24 -8.92 0.35
C ALA A 365 -18.37 -9.97 1.46
N ASP A 366 -17.91 -11.21 1.22
CA ASP A 366 -17.90 -12.29 2.22
C ASP A 366 -17.14 -11.87 3.49
N HIS A 367 -15.94 -11.32 3.31
CA HIS A 367 -15.10 -10.90 4.43
C HIS A 367 -15.75 -9.75 5.22
N LEU A 368 -16.18 -8.69 4.53
CA LEU A 368 -16.81 -7.53 5.15
C LEU A 368 -18.11 -7.89 5.88
N ALA A 369 -18.97 -8.71 5.26
CA ALA A 369 -20.22 -9.16 5.86
C ALA A 369 -19.99 -9.89 7.18
N LYS A 370 -19.04 -10.84 7.16
CA LYS A 370 -18.65 -11.63 8.35
C LYS A 370 -18.15 -10.74 9.49
N GLU A 371 -17.28 -9.79 9.19
CA GLU A 371 -16.60 -8.98 10.21
C GLU A 371 -17.48 -7.82 10.72
N LEU A 372 -18.33 -7.26 9.86
CA LEU A 372 -19.31 -6.23 10.23
C LEU A 372 -20.61 -6.81 10.81
N LYS A 373 -20.83 -8.12 10.70
CA LYS A 373 -22.05 -8.83 11.11
C LYS A 373 -23.31 -8.28 10.42
N ILE A 374 -23.22 -8.08 9.12
CA ILE A 374 -24.30 -7.64 8.24
C ILE A 374 -24.49 -8.63 7.10
N GLU A 375 -25.61 -8.54 6.39
CA GLU A 375 -25.83 -9.35 5.19
C GLU A 375 -24.87 -8.95 4.07
N GLN A 376 -24.47 -9.92 3.25
CA GLN A 376 -23.46 -9.72 2.20
C GLN A 376 -23.86 -8.65 1.18
N ASP A 377 -25.15 -8.57 0.87
CA ASP A 377 -25.68 -7.64 -0.11
C ASP A 377 -25.79 -6.19 0.41
N GLN A 378 -25.76 -6.00 1.72
CA GLN A 378 -25.80 -4.70 2.39
C GLN A 378 -24.43 -4.02 2.49
N VAL A 379 -23.34 -4.78 2.33
CA VAL A 379 -21.95 -4.32 2.51
C VAL A 379 -21.65 -3.05 1.73
N TRP A 380 -22.19 -2.92 0.52
CA TRP A 380 -21.90 -1.83 -0.41
C TRP A 380 -22.56 -0.50 -0.06
N ALA A 381 -23.70 -0.58 0.64
CA ALA A 381 -24.46 0.57 1.13
C ALA A 381 -24.10 0.89 2.59
N TYR A 382 -23.17 0.15 3.19
CA TYR A 382 -22.78 0.31 4.58
C TYR A 382 -21.51 1.17 4.70
N PRO A 383 -21.48 2.15 5.63
CA PRO A 383 -20.28 2.94 5.88
C PRO A 383 -19.20 2.11 6.58
N ILE A 384 -17.99 2.09 6.03
CA ILE A 384 -16.87 1.30 6.56
C ILE A 384 -15.78 2.25 7.04
N ALA A 385 -15.39 2.14 8.32
CA ALA A 385 -14.32 2.93 8.95
C ALA A 385 -14.47 4.45 8.71
N LYS A 386 -15.68 4.98 8.98
CA LYS A 386 -16.06 6.39 8.79
C LYS A 386 -15.98 6.90 7.34
N ARG A 387 -15.89 6.01 6.35
CA ARG A 387 -15.99 6.35 4.92
C ARG A 387 -17.41 6.14 4.43
N GLU A 388 -17.78 6.93 3.43
CA GLU A 388 -19.05 6.77 2.73
C GLU A 388 -19.18 5.37 2.09
N PRO A 389 -20.42 4.89 1.88
CA PRO A 389 -20.66 3.65 1.17
C PRO A 389 -20.06 3.65 -0.24
N LEU A 390 -19.59 2.49 -0.72
CA LEU A 390 -19.05 2.38 -2.08
C LEU A 390 -20.10 2.69 -3.15
N ALA A 391 -21.38 2.41 -2.88
CA ALA A 391 -22.48 2.68 -3.79
C ALA A 391 -22.73 4.19 -4.04
N THR A 392 -22.17 5.07 -3.22
CA THR A 392 -22.32 6.53 -3.35
C THR A 392 -21.05 7.23 -3.86
N GLU A 393 -19.95 6.50 -4.04
CA GLU A 393 -18.68 7.04 -4.55
C GLU A 393 -18.86 7.51 -6.00
N LYS A 394 -18.56 8.79 -6.29
CA LYS A 394 -18.80 9.41 -7.61
C LYS A 394 -18.19 8.61 -8.76
N ASP A 395 -16.97 8.13 -8.57
CA ASP A 395 -16.16 7.49 -9.61
C ASP A 395 -16.69 6.10 -10.02
N ILE A 396 -17.33 5.38 -9.11
CA ILE A 396 -17.85 4.02 -9.34
C ILE A 396 -19.36 3.88 -9.15
N GLY A 397 -20.07 4.93 -8.75
CA GLY A 397 -21.50 4.87 -8.41
C GLY A 397 -22.37 4.36 -9.56
N HIS A 398 -21.98 4.66 -10.81
CA HIS A 398 -22.63 4.16 -12.03
C HIS A 398 -22.55 2.62 -12.19
N LYS A 399 -21.65 1.94 -11.48
CA LYS A 399 -21.53 0.47 -11.44
C LYS A 399 -22.50 -0.19 -10.46
N PHE A 400 -23.33 0.59 -9.75
CA PHE A 400 -24.30 0.08 -8.79
C PHE A 400 -25.74 0.28 -9.27
N ARG A 401 -26.62 -0.62 -8.85
CA ARG A 401 -28.08 -0.54 -9.00
C ARG A 401 -28.72 -1.00 -7.70
N ASN A 402 -29.61 -0.19 -7.13
CA ASN A 402 -30.27 -0.47 -5.85
C ASN A 402 -29.28 -0.81 -4.72
N GLY A 403 -28.13 -0.12 -4.69
CA GLY A 403 -27.08 -0.36 -3.70
C GLY A 403 -26.24 -1.61 -3.92
N GLN A 404 -26.42 -2.36 -5.02
CA GLN A 404 -25.63 -3.56 -5.34
C GLN A 404 -24.82 -3.39 -6.63
N PRO A 405 -23.61 -3.96 -6.73
CA PRO A 405 -22.85 -3.96 -7.97
C PRO A 405 -23.66 -4.63 -9.10
N ILE A 406 -23.83 -3.95 -10.22
CA ILE A 406 -24.60 -4.43 -11.38
C ILE A 406 -24.08 -5.81 -11.83
N LEU A 407 -22.76 -6.00 -11.79
CA LEU A 407 -22.09 -7.24 -12.15
C LEU A 407 -22.57 -8.46 -11.34
N LEU A 408 -22.97 -8.27 -10.08
CA LEU A 408 -23.48 -9.35 -9.23
C LEU A 408 -24.96 -9.64 -9.49
N THR A 409 -25.74 -8.62 -9.85
CA THR A 409 -27.21 -8.73 -10.06
C THR A 409 -27.58 -9.51 -11.32
N ASN A 410 -26.76 -9.45 -12.37
CA ASN A 410 -27.04 -10.10 -13.66
C ASN A 410 -26.83 -11.63 -13.66
N SER A 411 -26.38 -12.22 -12.55
CA SER A 411 -26.05 -13.65 -12.47
C SER A 411 -27.18 -14.56 -11.98
N LYS A 412 -28.33 -14.01 -11.56
CA LYS A 412 -29.53 -14.81 -11.20
C LYS A 412 -30.46 -15.09 -12.40
N ALA A 413 -30.06 -14.71 -13.61
CA ALA A 413 -30.87 -14.82 -14.82
C ALA A 413 -30.26 -15.71 -15.93
N ALA A 414 -29.20 -16.48 -15.63
CA ALA A 414 -28.57 -17.41 -16.57
C ALA A 414 -28.69 -18.85 -16.08
#